data_AF-A0A6G1L8B6-F1
#
_entry.id   AF-A0A6G1L8B6-F1
#
_cell.length_a   1.000
_cell.length_b   1.000
_cell.length_c   1.000
_cell.angle_alpha   90.00
_cell.angle_beta   90.00
_cell.angle_gamma   90.00
#
_symmetry.space_group_name_H-M   'P 1'
#
loop_
_entity.id
_entity.type
_entity.pdbx_description
1 polymer ?
#
loop_
_entity_poly.entity_id
_entity_poly.type
_entity_poly.pdbx_seq_one_letter_code
_entity_poly.pdbx_strand_id
1 'polypeptide(L)'
;MDILSQPVSPLQAGNSGKLYGWLLEGTPEHTRRIRGHTGLCPKLLHIFAQIIQIAALMAKDPQSDTPVLRQAAEMIGQRLEQLHQSTEMSEGHQDTQDLFASCESDASGKVSTVVKVTELTGEAWRATAKLYFHCRLLKKPRWHNHVLAAMATLRTCVERMPYTGPLFSSQAPFFPVFILAILSFLPEDRFVATEWFDTVVSGASCRSVSRSSISSLVW
;
A
#
# COMPACT_ATOMS: atom_id res chain seq x y z
N MET A 1 -5.73 2.03 15.86
CA MET A 1 -5.33 3.15 14.98
C MET A 1 -5.82 2.74 13.62
N ASP A 2 -7.01 3.22 13.25
CA ASP A 2 -7.92 2.48 12.37
C ASP A 2 -7.81 2.91 10.91
N ILE A 3 -6.79 3.72 10.57
CA ILE A 3 -6.58 4.28 9.22
C ILE A 3 -6.49 3.19 8.16
N LEU A 4 -5.91 2.03 8.51
CA LEU A 4 -5.71 0.91 7.59
C LEU A 4 -6.84 -0.13 7.60
N SER A 5 -7.78 -0.06 8.56
CA SER A 5 -8.98 -0.92 8.59
C SER A 5 -10.22 -0.23 8.00
N GLN A 6 -10.28 1.10 8.05
CA GLN A 6 -11.28 1.92 7.37
C GLN A 6 -11.38 1.74 5.84
N PRO A 7 -10.29 1.50 5.09
CA PRO A 7 -10.33 1.40 3.64
C PRO A 7 -11.23 0.24 3.15
N VAL A 8 -11.36 -0.82 3.95
CA VAL A 8 -12.21 -2.00 3.68
C VAL A 8 -13.55 -1.97 4.42
N SER A 9 -13.82 -0.89 5.17
CA SER A 9 -15.06 -0.72 5.92
C SER A 9 -16.08 0.14 5.15
N PRO A 10 -17.38 0.04 5.47
CA PRO A 10 -18.37 1.00 4.99
C PRO A 10 -17.95 2.44 5.33
N LEU A 11 -18.17 3.39 4.42
CA LEU A 11 -17.85 4.79 4.66
C LEU A 11 -18.74 5.34 5.79
N GLN A 12 -18.12 5.78 6.87
CA GLN A 12 -18.82 6.40 8.00
C GLN A 12 -18.33 7.83 8.18
N ALA A 13 -19.23 8.81 8.00
CA ALA A 13 -18.92 10.21 8.26
C ALA A 13 -18.81 10.52 9.78
N GLY A 14 -19.22 9.58 10.64
CA GLY A 14 -19.28 9.72 12.09
C GLY A 14 -17.96 9.40 12.79
N ASN A 15 -16.93 10.20 12.56
CA ASN A 15 -15.78 10.39 13.47
C ASN A 15 -14.85 11.52 12.95
N SER A 16 -15.47 12.61 12.50
CA SER A 16 -14.86 13.79 11.88
C SER A 16 -13.89 14.60 12.77
N GLY A 17 -13.53 14.09 13.96
CA GLY A 17 -12.65 14.78 14.93
C GLY A 17 -11.17 14.37 14.88
N LYS A 18 -10.77 13.38 14.08
CA LYS A 18 -9.40 12.85 14.08
C LYS A 18 -8.81 12.85 12.67
N LEU A 19 -8.45 14.02 12.14
CA LEU A 19 -7.62 14.12 10.93
C LEU A 19 -6.16 13.71 11.18
N TYR A 20 -5.87 13.07 12.32
CA TYR A 20 -4.54 12.56 12.68
C TYR A 20 -3.44 13.62 12.50
N GLY A 21 -3.69 14.86 12.94
CA GLY A 21 -2.75 15.97 12.77
C GLY A 21 -1.37 15.71 13.38
N TRP A 22 -1.30 14.86 14.40
CA TRP A 22 -0.05 14.37 15.00
C TRP A 22 0.86 13.62 14.01
N LEU A 23 0.31 13.03 12.92
CA LEU A 23 1.12 12.44 11.83
C LEU A 23 1.92 13.49 11.06
N LEU A 24 1.56 14.76 11.19
CA LEU A 24 2.24 15.88 10.54
C LEU A 24 3.15 16.65 11.51
N GLU A 25 3.32 16.18 12.75
CA GLU A 25 4.28 16.75 13.68
C GLU A 25 5.73 16.51 13.20
N GLY A 26 6.55 17.55 13.28
CA GLY A 26 7.93 17.55 12.81
C GLY A 26 8.13 18.30 11.50
N THR A 27 9.30 18.15 10.89
CA THR A 27 9.64 18.83 9.63
C THR A 27 9.04 18.09 8.41
N PRO A 28 8.83 18.77 7.27
CA PRO A 28 8.32 18.14 6.06
C PRO A 28 9.12 16.89 5.65
N GLU A 29 10.44 16.92 5.78
CA GLU A 29 11.34 15.81 5.48
C GLU A 29 11.04 14.62 6.40
N HIS A 30 10.87 14.85 7.71
CA HIS A 30 10.54 13.81 8.67
C HIS A 30 9.19 13.15 8.38
N THR A 31 8.18 13.94 7.96
CA THR A 31 6.84 13.38 7.66
C THR A 31 6.81 12.58 6.36
N ARG A 32 7.75 12.80 5.44
CA ARG A 32 7.86 12.11 4.15
C ARG A 32 8.84 10.92 4.18
N ARG A 33 9.62 10.79 5.24
CA ARG A 33 10.55 9.67 5.44
C ARG A 33 9.81 8.43 5.96
N ILE A 34 10.03 7.30 5.29
CA ILE A 34 9.67 5.96 5.78
C ILE A 34 10.63 5.61 6.90
N ARG A 35 10.08 5.34 8.09
CA ARG A 35 10.86 4.93 9.26
C ARG A 35 10.76 3.43 9.45
N GLY A 36 11.91 2.79 9.69
CA GLY A 36 12.02 1.34 9.69
C GLY A 36 11.58 0.72 8.36
N HIS A 37 10.83 -0.38 8.46
CA HIS A 37 10.60 -1.32 7.36
C HIS A 37 9.14 -1.38 6.90
N THR A 38 8.29 -0.45 7.33
CA THR A 38 6.83 -0.52 7.12
C THR A 38 6.40 -0.12 5.71
N GLY A 39 7.27 0.56 4.95
CA GLY A 39 6.93 1.17 3.66
C GLY A 39 5.91 2.31 3.76
N LEU A 40 5.68 2.86 4.95
CA LEU A 40 4.71 3.94 5.15
C LEU A 40 5.37 5.14 5.83
N CYS A 41 5.33 6.30 5.16
CA CYS A 41 5.64 7.56 5.81
C CYS A 41 4.38 8.16 6.48
N PRO A 42 4.54 8.95 7.55
CA PRO A 42 3.42 9.62 8.22
C PRO A 42 2.54 10.44 7.28
N LYS A 43 3.14 11.09 6.27
CA LYS A 43 2.41 11.89 5.29
C LYS A 43 1.48 11.05 4.42
N LEU A 44 1.91 9.86 4.00
CA LEU A 44 1.09 8.96 3.21
C LEU A 44 -0.09 8.41 4.01
N LEU A 45 0.13 8.04 5.29
CA LEU A 45 -0.94 7.65 6.21
C LEU A 45 -1.97 8.76 6.40
N HIS A 46 -1.51 10.01 6.55
CA HIS A 46 -2.40 11.16 6.62
C HIS A 46 -3.21 11.32 5.33
N ILE A 47 -2.59 11.15 4.15
CA ILE A 47 -3.30 11.19 2.86
C ILE A 47 -4.39 10.10 2.78
N PHE A 48 -4.12 8.87 3.23
CA PHE A 48 -5.15 7.82 3.31
C PHE A 48 -6.35 8.26 4.15
N ALA A 49 -6.10 8.80 5.34
CA ALA A 49 -7.17 9.30 6.20
C ALA A 49 -7.98 10.42 5.53
N GLN A 50 -7.32 11.34 4.81
CA GLN A 50 -8.01 12.40 4.08
C GLN A 50 -8.88 11.84 2.93
N ILE A 51 -8.37 10.88 2.16
CA ILE A 51 -9.13 10.23 1.07
C ILE A 51 -10.41 9.60 1.63
N ILE A 52 -10.30 8.85 2.72
CA ILE A 52 -11.43 8.16 3.36
C ILE A 52 -12.45 9.16 3.88
N GLN A 53 -11.99 10.22 4.56
CA GLN A 53 -12.87 11.24 5.14
C GLN A 53 -13.66 11.98 4.05
N ILE A 54 -12.98 12.45 3.00
CA ILE A 54 -13.67 13.17 1.91
C ILE A 54 -14.60 12.23 1.17
N ALA A 55 -14.20 10.98 0.92
CA ALA A 55 -15.07 10.00 0.28
C ALA A 55 -16.35 9.77 1.12
N ALA A 56 -16.24 9.70 2.45
CA ALA A 56 -17.38 9.57 3.34
C ALA A 56 -18.29 10.80 3.32
N LEU A 57 -17.73 12.01 3.30
CA LEU A 57 -18.50 13.25 3.19
C LEU A 57 -19.25 13.34 1.85
N MET A 58 -18.58 13.05 0.74
CA MET A 58 -19.18 13.03 -0.60
C MET A 58 -20.21 11.91 -0.79
N ALA A 59 -20.09 10.81 -0.04
CA ALA A 59 -21.08 9.73 -0.08
C ALA A 59 -22.36 10.07 0.70
N LYS A 60 -22.25 10.86 1.78
CA LYS A 60 -23.38 11.24 2.62
C LYS A 60 -24.34 12.20 1.91
N ASP A 61 -23.80 13.10 1.10
CA ASP A 61 -24.60 14.06 0.34
C ASP A 61 -24.13 14.17 -1.11
N PRO A 62 -24.59 13.28 -1.99
CA PRO A 62 -24.19 13.29 -3.40
C PRO A 62 -24.69 14.50 -4.20
N GLN A 63 -25.70 15.21 -3.69
CA GLN A 63 -26.30 16.38 -4.34
C GLN A 63 -25.62 17.68 -3.90
N SER A 64 -25.04 17.70 -2.71
CA SER A 64 -24.13 18.73 -2.25
C SER A 64 -22.73 18.51 -2.82
N ASP A 65 -22.62 18.58 -4.15
CA ASP A 65 -21.34 18.69 -4.86
C ASP A 65 -20.69 20.04 -4.54
N THR A 66 -20.27 20.16 -3.27
CA THR A 66 -19.76 21.38 -2.69
C THR A 66 -18.41 21.64 -3.33
N PRO A 67 -18.20 22.80 -3.97
CA PRO A 67 -16.93 23.14 -4.61
C PRO A 67 -15.71 22.92 -3.71
N VAL A 68 -15.88 23.10 -2.40
CA VAL A 68 -14.86 22.84 -1.36
C VAL A 68 -14.37 21.39 -1.33
N LEU A 69 -15.28 20.40 -1.41
CA LEU A 69 -14.87 18.99 -1.37
C LEU A 69 -14.17 18.57 -2.66
N ARG A 70 -14.58 19.11 -3.81
CA ARG A 70 -13.90 18.90 -5.09
C ARG A 70 -12.49 19.49 -5.08
N GLN A 71 -12.37 20.74 -4.63
CA GLN A 71 -11.07 21.40 -4.47
C GLN A 71 -10.15 20.60 -3.51
N ALA A 72 -10.70 20.11 -2.40
CA ALA A 72 -9.95 19.30 -1.46
C ALA A 72 -9.49 17.97 -2.08
N ALA A 73 -10.33 17.31 -2.89
CA ALA A 73 -9.95 16.11 -3.64
C ALA A 73 -8.82 16.39 -4.65
N GLU A 74 -8.90 17.50 -5.39
CA GLU A 74 -7.84 17.92 -6.32
C GLU A 74 -6.51 18.17 -5.60
N MET A 75 -6.54 18.86 -4.46
CA MET A 75 -5.35 19.08 -3.62
C MET A 75 -4.74 17.78 -3.11
N ILE A 76 -5.56 16.79 -2.75
CA ILE A 76 -5.08 15.46 -2.36
C ILE A 76 -4.40 14.77 -3.56
N GLY A 77 -5.03 14.82 -4.74
CA GLY A 77 -4.46 14.24 -5.96
C GLY A 77 -3.09 14.81 -6.28
N GLN A 78 -2.94 16.14 -6.24
CA GLN A 78 -1.66 16.83 -6.45
C GLN A 78 -0.61 16.42 -5.41
N ARG A 79 -0.98 16.39 -4.13
CA ARG A 79 -0.09 15.98 -3.03
C ARG A 79 0.40 14.55 -3.18
N LEU A 80 -0.46 13.65 -3.66
CA LEU A 80 -0.12 12.25 -3.84
C LEU A 80 0.79 12.04 -5.06
N GLU A 81 0.61 12.83 -6.12
CA GLU A 81 1.48 12.77 -7.30
C GLU A 81 2.89 13.29 -6.98
N GLN A 82 2.98 14.39 -6.22
CA GLN A 82 4.22 15.02 -5.80
C GLN A 82 4.85 14.38 -4.54
N LEU A 83 4.27 13.28 -4.03
CA LEU A 83 4.77 12.65 -2.82
C LEU A 83 6.08 11.91 -3.13
N HIS A 84 7.19 12.58 -2.84
CA HIS A 84 8.50 11.96 -2.74
C HIS A 84 8.65 11.25 -1.39
N GLN A 85 9.14 10.01 -1.41
CA GLN A 85 9.41 9.22 -0.20
C GLN A 85 10.90 8.90 -0.13
N SER A 86 11.50 9.17 1.03
CA SER A 86 12.85 8.73 1.38
C SER A 86 12.78 7.66 2.48
N THR A 87 13.88 6.95 2.69
CA THR A 87 14.04 5.99 3.79
C THR A 87 15.17 6.45 4.72
N GLU A 88 15.51 5.65 5.73
CA GLU A 88 16.71 5.87 6.54
C GLU A 88 18.01 5.55 5.79
N MET A 89 17.92 4.77 4.71
CA MET A 89 19.07 4.23 3.98
C MET A 89 19.20 4.79 2.54
N SER A 90 18.23 5.58 2.09
CA SER A 90 18.17 6.13 0.73
C SER A 90 17.34 7.40 0.72
N GLU A 91 17.81 8.40 -0.04
CA GLU A 91 17.05 9.64 -0.28
C GLU A 91 15.84 9.43 -1.20
N GLY A 92 15.68 8.23 -1.77
CA GLY A 92 14.61 7.88 -2.68
C GLY A 92 14.93 8.20 -4.13
N HIS A 93 13.92 8.06 -4.99
CA HIS A 93 14.03 8.16 -6.44
C HIS A 93 13.25 9.33 -7.00
N GLN A 94 13.69 9.89 -8.12
CA GLN A 94 13.01 11.04 -8.74
C GLN A 94 11.56 10.70 -9.12
N ASP A 95 11.36 9.49 -9.65
CA ASP A 95 10.06 8.96 -10.01
C ASP A 95 10.03 7.43 -9.92
N THR A 96 8.86 6.86 -10.20
CA THR A 96 8.62 5.42 -10.16
C THR A 96 9.48 4.65 -11.19
N GLN A 97 9.76 5.22 -12.35
CA GLN A 97 10.58 4.57 -13.38
C GLN A 97 12.04 4.54 -12.97
N ASP A 98 12.55 5.61 -12.38
CA ASP A 98 13.90 5.66 -11.81
C ASP A 98 14.08 4.62 -10.69
N LEU A 99 13.09 4.48 -9.79
CA LEU A 99 13.09 3.40 -8.80
C LEU A 99 13.15 2.02 -9.47
N PHE A 100 12.32 1.79 -10.48
CA PHE A 100 12.31 0.51 -11.19
C PHE A 100 13.62 0.25 -11.96
N ALA A 101 14.23 1.26 -12.56
CA ALA A 101 15.52 1.12 -13.24
C ALA A 101 16.66 0.76 -12.27
N SER A 102 16.58 1.26 -11.02
CA SER A 102 17.58 0.97 -9.98
C SER A 102 17.47 -0.41 -9.31
N CYS A 103 16.43 -1.18 -9.64
CA CYS A 103 16.20 -2.49 -9.03
C CYS A 103 17.08 -3.57 -9.67
N GLU A 104 18.19 -3.89 -9.02
CA GLU A 104 18.98 -5.08 -9.35
C GLU A 104 18.24 -6.34 -8.84
N SER A 105 17.87 -7.20 -9.79
CA SER A 105 17.10 -8.41 -9.51
C SER A 105 18.01 -9.64 -9.51
N ASP A 106 17.74 -10.58 -8.61
CA ASP A 106 18.37 -11.89 -8.60
C ASP A 106 17.87 -12.78 -9.75
N ALA A 107 18.33 -14.05 -9.79
CA ALA A 107 17.93 -15.02 -10.81
C ALA A 107 16.41 -15.30 -10.84
N SER A 108 15.68 -14.98 -9.78
CA SER A 108 14.22 -15.10 -9.68
C SER A 108 13.47 -13.80 -10.01
N GLY A 109 14.19 -12.76 -10.44
CA GLY A 109 13.60 -11.45 -10.75
C GLY A 109 13.26 -10.62 -9.49
N LYS A 110 13.79 -10.98 -8.32
CA LYS A 110 13.48 -10.32 -7.05
C LYS A 110 14.63 -9.45 -6.57
N VAL A 111 14.33 -8.34 -5.92
CA VAL A 111 15.36 -7.52 -5.27
C VAL A 111 15.86 -8.21 -4.00
N SER A 112 17.16 -8.10 -3.74
CA SER A 112 17.85 -8.83 -2.66
C SER A 112 18.40 -7.92 -1.55
N THR A 113 18.14 -6.61 -1.60
CA THR A 113 18.63 -5.64 -0.61
C THR A 113 17.48 -5.06 0.21
N VAL A 114 17.72 -4.85 1.52
CA VAL A 114 16.74 -4.26 2.44
C VAL A 114 16.25 -2.90 1.93
N VAL A 115 17.16 -2.09 1.39
CA VAL A 115 16.87 -0.76 0.83
C VAL A 115 15.83 -0.86 -0.29
N LYS A 116 16.08 -1.70 -1.29
CA LYS A 116 15.18 -1.84 -2.44
C LYS A 116 13.84 -2.46 -2.05
N VAL A 117 13.81 -3.42 -1.12
CA VAL A 117 12.54 -3.95 -0.59
C VAL A 117 11.76 -2.83 0.12
N THR A 118 12.42 -1.97 0.89
CA THR A 118 11.75 -0.88 1.62
C THR A 118 11.20 0.17 0.66
N GLU A 119 11.98 0.54 -0.37
CA GLU A 119 11.58 1.49 -1.41
C GLU A 119 10.40 0.95 -2.24
N LEU A 120 10.45 -0.31 -2.67
CA LEU A 120 9.34 -0.95 -3.39
C LEU A 120 8.10 -1.12 -2.52
N THR A 121 8.25 -1.44 -1.23
CA THR A 121 7.14 -1.45 -0.27
C THR A 121 6.53 -0.05 -0.15
N GLY A 122 7.38 0.97 -0.05
CA GLY A 122 6.99 2.39 -0.07
C GLY A 122 6.15 2.76 -1.28
N GLU A 123 6.62 2.36 -2.46
CA GLU A 123 5.96 2.63 -3.72
C GLU A 123 4.65 1.84 -3.87
N ALA A 124 4.59 0.60 -3.39
CA ALA A 124 3.37 -0.20 -3.35
C ALA A 124 2.28 0.47 -2.51
N TRP A 125 2.64 1.07 -1.37
CA TRP A 125 1.70 1.85 -0.55
C TRP A 125 1.24 3.13 -1.24
N ARG A 126 2.15 3.85 -1.92
CA ARG A 126 1.80 5.05 -2.70
C ARG A 126 0.84 4.71 -3.85
N ALA A 127 1.12 3.64 -4.60
CA ALA A 127 0.23 3.14 -5.65
C ALA A 127 -1.13 2.72 -5.09
N THR A 128 -1.15 2.08 -3.92
CA THR A 128 -2.39 1.74 -3.21
C THR A 128 -3.20 2.99 -2.84
N ALA A 129 -2.55 4.05 -2.34
CA ALA A 129 -3.24 5.31 -2.08
C ALA A 129 -3.83 5.92 -3.36
N LYS A 130 -3.13 5.83 -4.50
CA LYS A 130 -3.63 6.28 -5.81
C LYS A 130 -4.87 5.49 -6.23
N LEU A 131 -4.89 4.17 -6.00
CA LEU A 131 -6.05 3.32 -6.23
C LEU A 131 -7.24 3.72 -5.36
N TYR A 132 -7.01 3.99 -4.06
CA TYR A 132 -8.05 4.49 -3.18
C TYR A 132 -8.58 5.85 -3.62
N PHE A 133 -7.69 6.77 -3.98
CA PHE A 133 -8.08 8.08 -4.49
C PHE A 133 -8.96 7.96 -5.74
N HIS A 134 -8.55 7.17 -6.73
CA HIS A 134 -9.30 7.01 -7.97
C HIS A 134 -10.61 6.23 -7.80
N CYS A 135 -10.56 5.07 -7.15
CA CYS A 135 -11.71 4.17 -7.06
C CYS A 135 -12.69 4.58 -5.96
N ARG A 136 -12.19 5.00 -4.78
CA ARG A 136 -13.06 5.26 -3.62
C ARG A 136 -13.55 6.70 -3.58
N LEU A 137 -12.65 7.66 -3.76
CA LEU A 137 -13.01 9.09 -3.71
C LEU A 137 -13.61 9.57 -5.03
N LEU A 138 -12.94 9.33 -6.16
CA LEU A 138 -13.42 9.76 -7.48
C LEU A 138 -14.38 8.75 -8.15
N LYS A 139 -14.67 7.62 -7.51
CA LYS A 139 -15.59 6.57 -7.99
C LYS A 139 -15.27 6.07 -9.41
N LYS A 140 -13.99 6.11 -9.81
CA LYS A 140 -13.56 5.63 -11.14
C LYS A 140 -13.65 4.11 -11.21
N PRO A 141 -14.13 3.54 -12.33
CA PRO A 141 -14.20 2.10 -12.49
C PRO A 141 -12.80 1.48 -12.70
N ARG A 142 -12.69 0.16 -12.48
CA ARG A 142 -11.42 -0.58 -12.53
C ARG A 142 -10.67 -0.50 -13.87
N TRP A 143 -11.40 -0.30 -14.97
CA TRP A 143 -10.86 -0.20 -16.33
C TRP A 143 -10.40 1.23 -16.70
N HIS A 144 -10.59 2.21 -15.81
CA HIS A 144 -10.16 3.59 -16.09
C HIS A 144 -8.62 3.69 -16.15
N ASN A 145 -8.07 4.42 -17.11
CA ASN A 145 -6.62 4.50 -17.37
C ASN A 145 -5.78 4.81 -16.13
N HIS A 146 -6.17 5.79 -15.30
CA HIS A 146 -5.45 6.10 -14.06
C HIS A 146 -5.46 4.94 -13.04
N VAL A 147 -6.53 4.14 -13.00
CA VAL A 147 -6.61 2.94 -12.14
C VAL A 147 -5.68 1.87 -12.69
N LEU A 148 -5.72 1.62 -14.00
CA LEU A 148 -4.84 0.66 -14.67
C LEU A 148 -3.35 1.04 -14.52
N ALA A 149 -3.01 2.32 -14.61
CA ALA A 149 -1.64 2.80 -14.39
C ALA A 149 -1.16 2.53 -12.95
N ALA A 150 -1.99 2.86 -11.95
CA ALA A 150 -1.66 2.58 -10.55
C ALA A 150 -1.60 1.06 -10.25
N MET A 151 -2.47 0.26 -10.88
CA MET A 151 -2.42 -1.21 -10.81
C MET A 151 -1.12 -1.75 -11.39
N ALA A 152 -0.68 -1.25 -12.56
CA ALA A 152 0.57 -1.68 -13.19
C ALA A 152 1.79 -1.35 -12.31
N THR A 153 1.83 -0.16 -11.69
CA THR A 153 2.85 0.20 -10.70
C THR A 153 2.85 -0.77 -9.52
N LEU A 154 1.68 -0.99 -8.91
CA LEU A 154 1.54 -1.89 -7.76
C LEU A 154 1.96 -3.32 -8.10
N ARG A 155 1.51 -3.84 -9.26
CA ARG A 155 1.90 -5.16 -9.76
C ARG A 155 3.41 -5.26 -9.89
N THR A 156 4.05 -4.30 -10.55
CA THR A 156 5.51 -4.28 -10.75
C THR A 156 6.26 -4.28 -9.43
N CYS A 157 5.77 -3.56 -8.42
CA CYS A 157 6.35 -3.60 -7.07
C CYS A 157 6.26 -5.01 -6.48
N VAL A 158 5.07 -5.62 -6.50
CA VAL A 158 4.82 -6.96 -5.92
C VAL A 158 5.61 -8.04 -6.65
N GLU A 159 5.72 -7.96 -7.97
CA GLU A 159 6.52 -8.89 -8.79
C GLU A 159 8.01 -8.83 -8.44
N ARG A 160 8.54 -7.69 -8.02
CA ARG A 160 9.98 -7.51 -7.73
C ARG A 160 10.32 -7.72 -6.26
N MET A 161 9.34 -7.64 -5.36
CA MET A 161 9.57 -7.88 -3.94
C MET A 161 9.67 -9.38 -3.63
N PRO A 162 10.60 -9.79 -2.75
CA PRO A 162 10.69 -11.17 -2.30
C PRO A 162 9.46 -11.51 -1.45
N TYR A 163 8.85 -12.67 -1.71
CA TYR A 163 7.76 -13.23 -0.91
C TYR A 163 8.17 -14.51 -0.13
N THR A 164 9.48 -14.77 -0.07
CA THR A 164 10.10 -15.79 0.80
C THR A 164 11.41 -15.26 1.39
N GLY A 165 12.00 -15.99 2.35
CA GLY A 165 13.30 -15.67 2.92
C GLY A 165 13.30 -14.52 3.95
N PRO A 166 14.50 -14.08 4.39
CA PRO A 166 14.65 -13.14 5.51
C PRO A 166 14.09 -11.74 5.26
N LEU A 167 14.04 -11.31 4.00
CA LEU A 167 13.56 -9.98 3.61
C LEU A 167 12.03 -9.89 3.50
N PHE A 168 11.34 -11.03 3.46
CA PHE A 168 9.88 -11.06 3.32
C PHE A 168 9.15 -10.68 4.63
N SER A 169 9.53 -11.26 5.77
CA SER A 169 8.67 -11.25 6.97
C SER A 169 8.55 -9.91 7.71
N SER A 170 9.43 -8.94 7.47
CA SER A 170 9.36 -7.61 8.13
C SER A 170 8.78 -6.51 7.24
N GLN A 171 8.61 -6.76 5.93
CA GLN A 171 8.31 -5.74 4.92
C GLN A 171 7.13 -6.09 4.02
N ALA A 172 6.53 -7.28 4.18
CA ALA A 172 5.46 -7.75 3.31
C ALA A 172 4.28 -6.75 3.24
N PRO A 173 3.97 -6.19 2.05
CA PRO A 173 2.89 -5.22 1.88
C PRO A 173 1.54 -5.94 1.72
N PHE A 174 1.09 -6.64 2.77
CA PHE A 174 -0.15 -7.41 2.74
C PHE A 174 -1.37 -6.60 2.28
N PHE A 175 -1.53 -5.38 2.81
CA PHE A 175 -2.64 -4.52 2.42
C PHE A 175 -2.56 -4.09 0.95
N PRO A 176 -1.43 -3.57 0.43
CA PRO A 176 -1.27 -3.37 -1.00
C PRO A 176 -1.57 -4.61 -1.87
N VAL A 177 -1.07 -5.80 -1.52
CA VAL A 177 -1.33 -7.03 -2.29
C VAL A 177 -2.82 -7.42 -2.25
N PHE A 178 -3.47 -7.25 -1.10
CA PHE A 178 -4.92 -7.45 -0.99
C PHE A 178 -5.72 -6.50 -1.91
N ILE A 179 -5.29 -5.23 -2.02
CA ILE A 179 -5.91 -4.26 -2.93
C ILE A 179 -5.66 -4.61 -4.39
N LEU A 180 -4.45 -5.07 -4.73
CA LEU A 180 -4.14 -5.62 -6.05
C LEU A 180 -5.14 -6.73 -6.40
N ALA A 181 -5.35 -7.70 -5.51
CA ALA A 181 -6.28 -8.81 -5.74
C ALA A 181 -7.73 -8.35 -5.99
N ILE A 182 -8.26 -7.44 -5.15
CA ILE A 182 -9.66 -6.98 -5.27
C ILE A 182 -9.88 -6.14 -6.53
N LEU A 183 -8.92 -5.28 -6.88
CA LEU A 183 -9.05 -4.37 -8.00
C LEU A 183 -8.59 -4.97 -9.34
N SER A 184 -8.01 -6.18 -9.33
CA SER A 184 -7.54 -6.87 -10.52
C SER A 184 -8.62 -6.95 -11.61
N PHE A 185 -8.38 -6.19 -12.69
CA PHE A 185 -9.20 -6.20 -13.88
C PHE A 185 -8.56 -7.06 -14.97
N LEU A 186 -7.24 -6.92 -15.14
CA LEU A 186 -6.47 -7.66 -16.13
C LEU A 186 -6.04 -9.04 -15.57
N PRO A 187 -5.90 -10.08 -16.43
CA PRO A 187 -5.47 -11.40 -16.01
C PRO A 187 -4.11 -11.41 -15.30
N GLU A 188 -3.18 -10.56 -15.74
CA GLU A 188 -1.82 -10.50 -15.21
C GLU A 188 -1.81 -10.03 -13.76
N ASP A 189 -2.67 -9.06 -13.41
CA ASP A 189 -2.80 -8.57 -12.04
C ASP A 189 -3.29 -9.68 -11.10
N ARG A 190 -4.25 -10.49 -11.57
CA ARG A 190 -4.78 -11.65 -10.82
C ARG A 190 -3.71 -12.70 -10.63
N PHE A 191 -2.97 -13.01 -11.68
CA PHE A 191 -1.91 -14.01 -11.64
C PHE A 191 -0.87 -13.66 -10.56
N VAL A 192 -0.37 -12.42 -10.56
CA VAL A 192 0.62 -11.95 -9.58
C VAL A 192 0.06 -12.01 -8.15
N ALA A 193 -1.18 -11.57 -7.94
CA ALA A 193 -1.79 -11.62 -6.62
C ALA A 193 -1.98 -13.06 -6.13
N THR A 194 -2.46 -13.96 -6.99
CA THR A 194 -2.65 -15.38 -6.68
C THR A 194 -1.33 -16.06 -6.37
N GLU A 195 -0.31 -15.91 -7.22
CA GLU A 195 1.02 -16.49 -7.01
C GLU A 195 1.62 -16.05 -5.65
N TRP A 196 1.47 -14.78 -5.32
CA TRP A 196 1.91 -14.24 -4.04
C TRP A 196 1.19 -14.91 -2.87
N PHE A 197 -0.15 -14.95 -2.89
CA PHE A 197 -0.92 -15.57 -1.80
C PHE A 197 -0.65 -17.06 -1.67
N ASP A 198 -0.62 -17.80 -2.77
CA ASP A 198 -0.37 -19.24 -2.79
C ASP A 198 1.00 -19.56 -2.18
N THR A 199 2.03 -18.77 -2.54
CA THR A 199 3.37 -18.96 -2.00
C THR A 199 3.43 -18.68 -0.50
N VAL A 200 2.83 -17.57 -0.05
CA VAL A 200 2.84 -17.17 1.36
C VAL A 200 2.05 -18.15 2.22
N VAL A 201 0.88 -18.60 1.75
CA VAL A 201 0.05 -19.58 2.46
C VAL A 201 0.75 -20.93 2.52
N SER A 202 1.30 -21.41 1.40
CA SER A 202 2.05 -22.68 1.36
C SER A 202 3.27 -22.65 2.28
N GLY A 203 4.00 -21.53 2.32
CA GLY A 203 5.14 -21.33 3.21
C GLY A 203 4.78 -21.24 4.70
N ALA A 204 3.55 -20.82 5.03
CA ALA A 204 3.05 -20.76 6.41
C ALA A 204 2.71 -22.16 6.96
N SER A 205 2.18 -23.06 6.14
CA SER A 205 1.89 -24.45 6.52
C SER A 205 3.14 -25.23 6.94
N CYS A 206 4.31 -24.88 6.43
CA CYS A 206 5.59 -25.49 6.83
C CYS A 206 6.09 -25.03 8.21
N ARG A 207 5.49 -24.00 8.83
CA ARG A 207 5.92 -23.45 10.14
C ARG A 207 5.01 -23.89 11.30
N SER A 208 3.90 -24.57 11.04
CA SER A 208 2.92 -24.97 12.07
C SER A 208 3.02 -26.44 12.53
N VAL A 209 4.04 -27.20 12.09
CA VAL A 209 4.25 -28.58 12.58
C VAL A 209 5.34 -28.61 13.66
N SER A 210 4.94 -28.38 14.90
CA SER A 210 5.61 -28.96 16.08
C SER A 210 4.63 -29.18 17.24
N ARG A 211 3.64 -30.07 17.05
CA ARG A 211 2.92 -30.71 18.16
C ARG A 211 2.52 -32.14 17.78
N SER A 212 3.48 -33.06 17.91
CA SER A 212 3.20 -34.48 18.15
C SER A 212 4.50 -35.30 18.34
N SER A 213 5.19 -35.04 19.44
CA SER A 213 6.07 -36.04 20.07
C SER A 213 5.81 -36.04 21.58
N ILE A 214 4.58 -36.39 21.98
CA ILE A 214 4.36 -37.03 23.27
C ILE A 214 3.99 -38.47 22.93
N SER A 215 5.01 -39.27 22.65
CA SER A 215 4.89 -40.72 22.70
C SER A 215 4.69 -41.11 24.15
N SER A 216 3.55 -41.75 24.41
CA SER A 216 3.23 -42.57 25.57
C SER A 216 4.45 -43.23 26.22
N LEU A 217 4.80 -42.80 27.43
CA LEU A 217 5.48 -43.64 28.40
C LEU A 217 4.39 -44.43 29.14
N VAL A 218 4.12 -45.62 28.62
CA VAL A 218 3.63 -46.75 29.40
C VAL A 218 4.82 -47.70 29.44
N TRP A 219 5.44 -47.83 30.62
CA TRP A 219 5.82 -49.05 31.35
C TRP A 219 6.54 -48.59 32.61
#